data_AF-A0A3E0WWY7-F1
#
_entry.id   AF-A0A3E0WWY7-F1
#
_cell.length_a   1.000
_cell.length_b   1.000
_cell.length_c   1.000
_cell.angle_alpha   90.00
_cell.angle_beta   90.00
_cell.angle_gamma   90.00
#
_symmetry.space_group_name_H-M   'P 1'
#
loop_
_entity.id
_entity.type
_entity.pdbx_description
1 polymer ?
#
loop_
_entity_poly.entity_id
_entity_poly.type
_entity_poly.pdbx_seq_one_letter_code
_entity_poly.pdbx_strand_id
1 'polypeptide(L)'
;MTKGLKMDEARRDGFGERIFPIKELCKELNGTLRCKNCNAQVQYVSSYTKESSKRPVAAYLKLWQGAEHEQSCPFTVKGAVEQLVATSESVEGADPLMVLQSDGNYLFRMNVLVDAVGELERSREGGATAAQPGHNREAATFRPSGRRLASYFRSAVGVARIRSLIQESDDLNLLKQLLIIEYKSNKVSWNNFYYDDERYQALYKALKSRRIQYPVAVQVTVKGSIEHYANAKKFAWSCRCYSQIVEIDGTRHIFVPTIRFSDEQVASGIAAGKTYLLVCSAWLGNDSDPQAKDGKVIVYKNVSFGVHNPSQLRLDVGGE
;
A
#
# COMPACT_ATOMS: atom_id res chain seq x y z
N MET A 1 18.90 -14.83 -9.32
CA MET A 1 17.82 -14.21 -8.53
C MET A 1 18.41 -13.02 -7.79
N THR A 2 17.73 -11.88 -7.76
CA THR A 2 18.32 -10.59 -7.37
C THR A 2 17.66 -10.09 -6.09
N LYS A 3 18.39 -10.14 -4.98
CA LYS A 3 17.94 -9.63 -3.67
C LYS A 3 17.78 -8.10 -3.71
N GLY A 4 17.02 -7.55 -2.77
CA GLY A 4 16.85 -6.11 -2.59
C GLY A 4 15.55 -5.56 -3.16
N LEU A 5 15.33 -4.28 -2.87
CA LEU A 5 14.10 -3.56 -3.18
C LEU A 5 14.17 -2.93 -4.58
N LYS A 6 13.02 -2.84 -5.26
CA LYS A 6 12.88 -2.03 -6.48
C LYS A 6 13.26 -0.57 -6.22
N MET A 7 13.82 0.07 -7.25
CA MET A 7 14.24 1.47 -7.21
C MET A 7 13.68 2.23 -8.43
N ASP A 8 13.62 3.54 -8.33
CA ASP A 8 13.17 4.49 -9.36
C ASP A 8 14.25 5.51 -9.74
N GLU A 9 15.43 5.43 -9.13
CA GLU A 9 16.54 6.34 -9.38
C GLU A 9 17.88 5.60 -9.27
N ALA A 10 18.86 6.00 -10.07
CA ALA A 10 20.23 5.46 -10.05
C ALA A 10 21.27 6.54 -10.36
N ARG A 11 22.52 6.27 -9.98
CA ARG A 11 23.69 6.97 -10.51
C ARG A 11 24.17 6.28 -11.79
N ARG A 12 24.93 7.00 -12.60
CA ARG A 12 25.57 6.49 -13.82
C ARG A 12 27.08 6.63 -13.73
N ASP A 13 27.79 5.59 -14.13
CA ASP A 13 29.25 5.60 -14.24
C ASP A 13 29.70 6.76 -15.15
N GLY A 14 30.73 7.50 -14.75
CA GLY A 14 31.24 8.67 -15.47
C GLY A 14 30.50 10.00 -15.22
N PHE A 15 29.42 10.01 -14.43
CA PHE A 15 28.65 11.22 -14.11
C PHE A 15 28.72 11.63 -12.62
N GLY A 16 29.69 11.10 -11.87
CA GLY A 16 29.90 11.40 -10.45
C GLY A 16 28.69 11.02 -9.59
N GLU A 17 28.32 11.92 -8.68
CA GLU A 17 27.22 11.73 -7.72
C GLU A 17 25.83 12.09 -8.26
N ARG A 18 25.72 12.43 -9.56
CA ARG A 18 24.43 12.81 -10.15
C ARG A 18 23.46 11.63 -10.12
N ILE A 19 22.26 11.88 -9.60
CA ILE A 19 21.15 10.94 -9.54
C ILE A 19 20.26 11.18 -10.78
N PHE A 20 19.89 10.09 -11.44
CA PHE A 20 19.02 10.07 -12.62
C PHE A 20 17.71 9.35 -12.27
N PRO A 21 16.54 9.98 -12.49
CA PRO A 21 15.25 9.33 -12.32
C PRO A 21 15.01 8.31 -13.44
N ILE A 22 14.17 7.31 -13.17
CA ILE A 22 13.88 6.18 -14.08
C ILE A 22 13.47 6.63 -15.49
N LYS A 23 12.78 7.77 -15.62
CA LYS A 23 12.35 8.36 -16.89
C LYS A 23 13.51 8.80 -17.80
N GLU A 24 14.68 9.05 -17.23
CA GLU A 24 15.92 9.38 -17.95
C GLU A 24 16.80 8.14 -18.19
N LEU A 25 16.35 6.96 -17.77
CA LEU A 25 17.08 5.71 -17.87
C LEU A 25 16.44 4.78 -18.90
N CYS A 26 17.26 3.92 -19.49
CA CYS A 26 16.82 2.95 -20.48
C CYS A 26 17.68 1.67 -20.40
N LYS A 27 17.27 0.65 -21.16
CA LYS A 27 17.88 -0.69 -21.10
C LYS A 27 19.32 -0.68 -21.61
N GLU A 28 19.67 0.22 -22.51
CA GLU A 28 20.99 0.38 -23.11
C GLU A 28 22.03 0.85 -22.10
N LEU A 29 21.59 1.46 -20.99
CA LEU A 29 22.48 1.91 -19.91
C LEU A 29 22.85 0.78 -18.93
N ASN A 30 22.23 -0.40 -19.05
CA ASN A 30 22.55 -1.56 -18.25
C ASN A 30 24.06 -1.87 -18.30
N GLY A 31 24.65 -2.17 -17.15
CA GLY A 31 26.10 -2.29 -16.98
C GLY A 31 26.75 -1.03 -16.40
N THR A 32 26.16 0.15 -16.62
CA THR A 32 26.70 1.45 -16.14
C THR A 32 25.91 2.07 -14.98
N LEU A 33 24.81 1.43 -14.55
CA LEU A 33 23.94 1.95 -13.51
C LEU A 33 24.37 1.47 -12.13
N ARG A 34 24.39 2.41 -11.17
CA ARG A 34 24.74 2.17 -9.77
C ARG A 34 23.62 2.61 -8.85
N CYS A 35 23.47 1.91 -7.73
CA CYS A 35 22.64 2.35 -6.62
C CYS A 35 23.04 3.77 -6.20
N LYS A 36 22.05 4.62 -5.93
CA LYS A 36 22.29 6.00 -5.46
C LYS A 36 22.87 6.09 -4.05
N ASN A 37 22.83 4.99 -3.27
CA ASN A 37 23.24 4.98 -1.87
C ASN A 37 24.50 4.16 -1.55
N CYS A 38 24.79 3.08 -2.28
CA CYS A 38 25.83 2.12 -1.86
C CYS A 38 26.66 1.54 -3.02
N ASN A 39 26.71 2.25 -4.15
CA ASN A 39 27.43 1.89 -5.38
C ASN A 39 27.16 0.51 -6.02
N ALA A 40 26.27 -0.31 -5.45
CA ALA A 40 25.91 -1.62 -6.00
C ALA A 40 25.41 -1.50 -7.43
N GLN A 41 25.77 -2.45 -8.31
CA GLN A 41 25.32 -2.42 -9.70
C GLN A 41 23.82 -2.70 -9.78
N VAL A 42 23.11 -1.93 -10.58
CA VAL A 42 21.66 -2.09 -10.80
C VAL A 42 21.37 -2.21 -12.30
N GLN A 43 20.18 -2.70 -12.62
CA GLN A 43 19.69 -2.83 -14.00
C GLN A 43 18.30 -2.23 -14.14
N TYR A 44 18.10 -1.59 -15.28
CA TYR A 44 16.82 -1.12 -15.77
C TYR A 44 15.96 -2.28 -16.28
N VAL A 45 14.70 -2.27 -15.86
CA VAL A 45 13.62 -3.13 -16.33
C VAL A 45 12.58 -2.24 -17.01
N SER A 46 12.37 -2.45 -18.31
CA SER A 46 11.37 -1.72 -19.09
C SER A 46 9.96 -1.95 -18.55
N SER A 47 9.08 -0.96 -18.72
CA SER A 47 7.66 -1.13 -18.47
C SER A 47 7.08 -2.27 -19.30
N TYR A 48 6.12 -3.00 -18.74
CA TYR A 48 5.45 -4.10 -19.42
C TYR A 48 4.01 -4.24 -18.93
N THR A 49 3.20 -5.03 -19.62
CA THR A 49 1.86 -5.39 -19.16
C THR A 49 1.89 -6.77 -18.53
N LYS A 50 1.40 -6.89 -17.29
CA LYS A 50 1.32 -8.17 -16.60
C LYS A 50 0.29 -9.06 -17.28
N GLU A 51 0.66 -10.26 -17.68
CA GLU A 51 -0.21 -11.13 -18.47
C GLU A 51 -1.46 -11.58 -17.69
N SER A 52 -1.32 -11.85 -16.39
CA SER A 52 -2.36 -12.38 -15.50
C SER A 52 -3.49 -11.40 -15.23
N SER A 53 -3.17 -10.11 -15.05
CA SER A 53 -4.14 -9.06 -14.68
C SER A 53 -4.36 -8.02 -15.79
N LYS A 54 -3.61 -8.10 -16.90
CA LYS A 54 -3.53 -7.07 -17.96
C LYS A 54 -3.18 -5.68 -17.43
N ARG A 55 -2.58 -5.63 -16.25
CA ARG A 55 -2.21 -4.39 -15.54
C ARG A 55 -0.90 -3.85 -16.11
N PRO A 56 -0.78 -2.55 -16.38
CA PRO A 56 0.49 -1.94 -16.72
C PRO A 56 1.42 -1.92 -15.49
N VAL A 57 2.69 -2.24 -15.71
CA VAL A 57 3.77 -2.15 -14.73
C VAL A 57 4.77 -1.11 -15.25
N ALA A 58 5.01 -0.07 -14.45
CA ALA A 58 5.98 0.97 -14.78
C ALA A 58 7.41 0.40 -14.85
N ALA A 59 8.29 1.10 -15.56
CA ALA A 59 9.71 0.78 -15.53
C ALA A 59 10.25 0.94 -14.10
N TYR A 60 11.24 0.12 -13.76
CA TYR A 60 11.91 0.18 -12.47
C TYR A 60 13.33 -0.33 -12.58
N LEU A 61 14.11 -0.08 -11.53
CA LEU A 61 15.45 -0.60 -11.36
C LEU A 61 15.43 -1.75 -10.36
N LYS A 62 16.28 -2.75 -10.59
CA LYS A 62 16.55 -3.81 -9.63
C LYS A 62 18.05 -4.07 -9.54
N LEU A 63 18.47 -4.76 -8.50
CA LEU A 63 19.86 -5.15 -8.34
C LEU A 63 20.33 -6.00 -9.53
N TRP A 64 21.58 -5.81 -9.96
CA TRP A 64 22.18 -6.65 -11.00
C TRP A 64 22.37 -8.08 -10.49
N GLN A 65 22.40 -9.06 -11.40
CA GLN A 65 22.61 -10.46 -11.01
C GLN A 65 23.95 -10.64 -10.29
N GLY A 66 23.91 -11.15 -9.06
CA GLY A 66 25.10 -11.40 -8.23
C GLY A 66 25.66 -10.17 -7.52
N ALA A 67 25.10 -8.97 -7.76
CA ALA A 67 25.42 -7.81 -6.94
C ALA A 67 24.68 -7.90 -5.59
N GLU A 68 25.25 -7.23 -4.58
CA GLU A 68 24.64 -7.06 -3.26
C GLU A 68 24.71 -5.58 -2.87
N HIS A 69 23.69 -5.11 -2.16
CA HIS A 69 23.74 -3.80 -1.51
C HIS A 69 24.64 -3.87 -0.27
N GLU A 70 25.25 -2.74 0.10
CA GLU A 70 25.90 -2.61 1.41
C GLU A 70 24.86 -2.77 2.54
N GLN A 71 25.31 -3.22 3.71
CA GLN A 71 24.43 -3.62 4.82
C GLN A 71 23.46 -2.53 5.28
N SER A 72 23.86 -1.25 5.22
CA SER A 72 23.06 -0.09 5.65
C SER A 72 22.31 0.59 4.49
N CYS A 73 22.37 0.04 3.27
CA CYS A 73 21.71 0.62 2.13
C CYS A 73 20.17 0.63 2.33
N PRO A 74 19.48 1.76 2.13
CA PRO A 74 18.01 1.85 2.21
C PRO A 74 17.24 0.93 1.25
N PHE A 75 17.92 0.36 0.26
CA PHE A 75 17.34 -0.58 -0.69
C PHE A 75 17.54 -2.06 -0.30
N THR A 76 18.08 -2.31 0.89
CA THR A 76 17.92 -3.60 1.58
C THR A 76 16.61 -3.60 2.37
N VAL A 77 16.07 -4.78 2.65
CA VAL A 77 14.86 -4.90 3.51
C VAL A 77 15.13 -4.32 4.90
N LYS A 78 16.28 -4.65 5.51
CA LYS A 78 16.66 -4.15 6.83
C LYS A 78 16.79 -2.63 6.85
N GLY A 79 17.57 -2.05 5.93
CA GLY A 79 17.75 -0.61 5.85
C GLY A 79 16.45 0.14 5.60
N ALA A 80 15.55 -0.41 4.78
CA ALA A 80 14.22 0.18 4.56
C ALA A 80 13.34 0.15 5.81
N VAL A 81 13.37 -0.94 6.59
CA VAL A 81 12.63 -1.05 7.86
C VAL A 81 13.20 -0.07 8.89
N GLU A 82 14.52 0.01 9.05
CA GLU A 82 15.18 0.93 9.98
C GLU A 82 14.86 2.39 9.64
N GLN A 83 14.94 2.75 8.36
CA GLN A 83 14.55 4.10 7.91
C GLN A 83 13.08 4.40 8.19
N LEU A 84 12.19 3.42 7.94
CA LEU A 84 10.76 3.58 8.21
C LEU A 84 10.50 3.83 9.70
N VAL A 85 11.15 3.06 10.58
CA VAL A 85 11.01 3.22 12.04
C VAL A 85 11.51 4.58 12.49
N ALA A 86 12.71 4.98 12.07
CA ALA A 86 13.30 6.28 12.42
C ALA A 86 12.38 7.45 12.04
N THR A 87 11.73 7.38 10.86
CA THR A 87 10.75 8.42 10.46
C THR A 87 9.46 8.37 11.27
N SER A 88 9.04 7.19 11.74
CA SER A 88 7.81 7.02 12.53
C SER A 88 7.93 7.54 13.97
N GLU A 89 9.12 7.46 14.56
CA GLU A 89 9.41 7.89 15.94
C GLU A 89 9.60 9.41 16.08
N SER A 90 9.74 10.13 14.96
CA SER A 90 9.92 11.59 14.94
C SER A 90 8.70 12.41 15.41
N VAL A 91 7.64 11.77 15.90
CA VAL A 91 6.41 12.42 16.37
C VAL A 91 6.30 12.30 17.89
N GLU A 92 6.61 13.39 18.59
CA GLU A 92 6.52 13.47 20.06
C GLU A 92 5.08 13.29 20.59
N GLY A 93 4.96 12.68 21.77
CA GLY A 93 3.69 12.54 22.50
C GLY A 93 2.69 11.56 21.87
N ALA A 94 3.16 10.66 21.01
CA ALA A 94 2.33 9.72 20.29
C ALA A 94 2.54 8.26 20.72
N ASP A 95 1.45 7.50 20.84
CA ASP A 95 1.51 6.04 20.90
C ASP A 95 2.29 5.53 19.70
N PRO A 96 3.36 4.76 19.92
CA PRO A 96 4.21 4.31 18.83
C PRO A 96 3.45 3.29 17.98
N LEU A 97 3.40 3.56 16.68
CA LEU A 97 2.86 2.63 15.69
C LEU A 97 3.80 1.44 15.48
N MET A 98 5.10 1.66 15.66
CA MET A 98 6.18 0.69 15.53
C MET A 98 6.90 0.61 16.88
N VAL A 99 7.07 -0.59 17.43
CA VAL A 99 7.74 -0.79 18.73
C VAL A 99 8.87 -1.80 18.58
N LEU A 100 10.10 -1.41 18.89
CA LEU A 100 11.22 -2.33 18.96
C LEU A 100 10.99 -3.35 20.08
N GLN A 101 11.12 -4.63 19.75
CA GLN A 101 11.00 -5.76 20.66
C GLN A 101 12.39 -6.18 21.17
N SER A 102 12.41 -6.94 22.26
CA SER A 102 13.67 -7.42 22.87
C SER A 102 14.49 -8.34 21.97
N ASP A 103 13.87 -8.97 20.98
CA ASP A 103 14.51 -9.84 19.99
C ASP A 103 15.07 -9.07 18.77
N GLY A 104 14.97 -7.74 18.76
CA GLY A 104 15.43 -6.88 17.68
C GLY A 104 14.43 -6.68 16.54
N ASN A 105 13.25 -7.30 16.61
CA ASN A 105 12.19 -7.12 15.62
C ASN A 105 11.29 -5.92 15.97
N TYR A 106 10.55 -5.42 14.99
CA TYR A 106 9.59 -4.33 15.19
C TYR A 106 8.16 -4.87 15.19
N LEU A 107 7.35 -4.39 16.13
CA LEU A 107 5.93 -4.65 16.21
C LEU A 107 5.14 -3.49 15.60
N PHE A 108 4.41 -3.76 14.52
CA PHE A 108 3.51 -2.82 13.87
C PHE A 108 2.08 -2.96 14.44
N ARG A 109 1.66 -1.97 15.25
CA ARG A 109 0.44 -1.99 16.06
C ARG A 109 -0.76 -1.42 15.31
N MET A 110 -1.53 -2.26 14.61
CA MET A 110 -2.67 -1.80 13.80
C MET A 110 -3.82 -1.20 14.60
N ASN A 111 -3.93 -1.46 15.90
CA ASN A 111 -4.94 -0.81 16.76
C ASN A 111 -4.80 0.72 16.71
N VAL A 112 -3.57 1.25 16.71
CA VAL A 112 -3.29 2.68 16.61
C VAL A 112 -3.86 3.27 15.32
N LEU A 113 -3.81 2.52 14.21
CA LEU A 113 -4.40 2.93 12.94
C LEU A 113 -5.93 2.86 12.94
N VAL A 114 -6.50 1.83 13.58
CA VAL A 114 -7.96 1.71 13.70
C VAL A 114 -8.53 2.88 14.48
N ASP A 115 -7.90 3.24 15.60
CA ASP A 115 -8.32 4.35 16.44
C ASP A 115 -8.22 5.68 15.66
N ALA A 116 -7.09 5.88 14.96
CA ALA A 116 -6.86 7.03 14.08
C ALA A 116 -7.92 7.18 12.97
N VAL A 117 -8.31 6.07 12.32
CA VAL A 117 -9.38 6.09 11.30
C VAL A 117 -10.73 6.44 11.95
N GLY A 118 -11.07 5.81 13.08
CA GLY A 118 -12.34 6.04 13.75
C GLY A 118 -12.52 7.49 14.21
N GLU A 119 -11.46 8.17 14.63
CA GLU A 119 -11.52 9.59 14.97
C GLU A 119 -11.68 10.49 13.75
N LEU A 120 -11.00 10.17 12.65
CA LEU A 120 -11.16 10.90 11.41
C LEU A 120 -12.60 10.81 10.89
N GLU A 121 -13.24 9.65 11.04
CA GLU A 121 -14.65 9.49 10.71
C GLU A 121 -15.56 10.30 11.65
N ARG A 122 -15.36 10.20 12.98
CA ARG A 122 -16.16 10.96 13.96
C ARG A 122 -16.04 12.47 13.82
N SER A 123 -14.85 12.99 13.51
CA SER A 123 -14.62 14.43 13.31
C SER A 123 -15.30 14.98 12.05
N ARG A 124 -15.58 14.13 11.06
CA ARG A 124 -16.35 14.51 9.86
C ARG A 124 -17.86 14.41 10.08
N GLU A 125 -18.30 13.49 10.93
CA GLU A 125 -19.72 13.31 11.27
C GLU A 125 -20.20 14.34 12.32
N GLY A 126 -19.30 14.84 13.17
CA GLY A 126 -19.59 15.84 14.19
C GLY A 126 -19.28 17.26 13.76
N GLY A 127 -20.28 18.00 13.29
CA GLY A 127 -20.29 19.46 13.45
C GLY A 127 -20.17 19.81 14.95
N ALA A 128 -19.39 20.85 15.25
CA ALA A 128 -19.05 21.31 16.60
C ALA A 128 -20.16 21.05 17.64
N THR A 129 -20.00 20.00 18.44
CA THR A 129 -20.83 19.77 19.63
C THR A 129 -19.89 19.60 20.81
N ALA A 130 -20.00 20.56 21.72
CA ALA A 130 -19.27 20.60 22.97
C ALA A 130 -19.44 19.28 23.74
N ALA A 131 -18.32 18.74 24.20
CA ALA A 131 -18.30 17.56 25.05
C ALA A 131 -19.09 17.83 26.34
N GLN A 132 -20.06 16.98 26.66
CA GLN A 132 -20.54 16.87 28.04
C GLN A 132 -19.61 15.95 28.83
N PRO A 133 -19.17 16.34 30.05
CA PRO A 133 -18.33 15.50 30.89
C PRO A 133 -19.22 14.56 31.73
N GLY A 134 -18.97 13.26 31.66
CA GLY A 134 -19.71 12.31 32.51
C GLY A 134 -19.36 10.85 32.27
N HIS A 135 -18.18 10.42 32.72
CA HIS A 135 -17.97 9.26 33.61
C HIS A 135 -16.49 8.83 33.63
N ASN A 136 -15.95 8.72 34.84
CA ASN A 136 -14.62 8.24 35.20
C ASN A 136 -14.20 6.96 34.47
N ARG A 137 -13.24 7.08 33.55
CA ARG A 137 -12.09 6.20 33.40
C ARG A 137 -10.91 7.08 32.98
N GLU A 138 -9.78 6.96 33.67
CA GLU A 138 -8.48 7.47 33.22
C GLU A 138 -8.07 6.70 31.94
N ALA A 139 -8.74 7.02 30.83
CA ALA A 139 -8.20 6.81 29.50
C ALA A 139 -7.68 8.18 29.11
N ALA A 140 -6.35 8.33 29.06
CA ALA A 140 -5.73 9.51 28.48
C ALA A 140 -6.46 9.84 27.18
N THR A 141 -7.13 10.99 27.15
CA THR A 141 -7.96 11.44 26.04
C THR A 141 -7.07 11.62 24.81
N PHE A 142 -6.88 10.53 24.07
CA PHE A 142 -6.25 10.52 22.77
C PHE A 142 -7.12 11.41 21.87
N ARG A 143 -6.57 12.56 21.50
CA ARG A 143 -7.08 13.46 20.47
C ARG A 143 -5.90 13.79 19.56
N PRO A 144 -5.62 12.98 18.54
CA PRO A 144 -4.57 13.27 17.59
C PRO A 144 -4.85 14.57 16.87
N SER A 145 -3.83 15.42 16.80
CA SER A 145 -3.79 16.48 15.80
C SER A 145 -3.77 15.87 14.39
N GLY A 146 -4.27 16.59 13.38
CA GLY A 146 -4.24 16.11 11.99
C GLY A 146 -2.84 15.71 11.50
N ARG A 147 -1.78 16.34 12.04
CA ARG A 147 -0.37 16.00 11.77
C ARG A 147 0.01 14.60 12.25
N ARG A 148 -0.51 14.17 13.41
CA ARG A 148 -0.26 12.84 14.00
C ARG A 148 -0.96 11.74 13.19
N LEU A 149 -2.23 11.94 12.83
CA LEU A 149 -2.97 11.01 11.96
C LEU A 149 -2.26 10.77 10.62
N ALA A 150 -1.82 11.87 9.98
CA ALA A 150 -1.09 11.79 8.72
C ALA A 150 0.22 11.00 8.88
N SER A 151 0.90 11.11 10.03
CA SER A 151 2.12 10.34 10.28
C SER A 151 1.85 8.83 10.37
N TYR A 152 0.81 8.44 11.12
CA TYR A 152 0.44 7.02 11.23
C TYR A 152 0.12 6.41 9.87
N PHE A 153 -0.66 7.11 9.04
CA PHE A 153 -0.96 6.63 7.68
C PHE A 153 0.30 6.55 6.81
N ARG A 154 1.20 7.54 6.86
CA ARG A 154 2.47 7.49 6.12
C ARG A 154 3.32 6.28 6.51
N SER A 155 3.41 5.99 7.81
CA SER A 155 4.14 4.82 8.30
C SER A 155 3.49 3.52 7.86
N ALA A 156 2.16 3.42 7.95
CA ALA A 156 1.42 2.23 7.49
C ALA A 156 1.60 1.97 5.99
N VAL A 157 1.47 3.02 5.17
CA VAL A 157 1.71 2.94 3.72
C VAL A 157 3.19 2.67 3.43
N GLY A 158 4.10 3.16 4.27
CA GLY A 158 5.53 2.80 4.24
C GLY A 158 5.76 1.31 4.41
N VAL A 159 5.08 0.67 5.37
CA VAL A 159 5.11 -0.80 5.56
C VAL A 159 4.62 -1.51 4.29
N ALA A 160 3.49 -1.08 3.73
CA ALA A 160 2.96 -1.63 2.48
C ALA A 160 3.94 -1.44 1.31
N ARG A 161 4.64 -0.31 1.26
CA ARG A 161 5.65 -0.01 0.23
C ARG A 161 6.81 -0.96 0.30
N ILE A 162 7.41 -1.20 1.47
CA ILE A 162 8.53 -2.16 1.56
C ILE A 162 8.11 -3.52 0.97
N ARG A 163 6.89 -3.98 1.30
CA ARG A 163 6.35 -5.23 0.74
C ARG A 163 6.17 -5.19 -0.79
N SER A 164 5.72 -4.08 -1.38
CA SER A 164 5.51 -3.94 -2.83
C SER A 164 6.82 -3.92 -3.63
N LEU A 165 7.90 -3.45 -2.98
CA LEU A 165 9.22 -3.34 -3.58
C LEU A 165 9.98 -4.67 -3.63
N ILE A 166 9.59 -5.65 -2.82
CA ILE A 166 10.23 -6.97 -2.75
C ILE A 166 9.87 -7.80 -3.98
N GLN A 167 10.90 -8.34 -4.65
CA GLN A 167 10.74 -9.24 -5.80
C GLN A 167 10.88 -10.71 -5.42
N GLU A 168 11.79 -11.03 -4.49
CA GLU A 168 12.17 -12.42 -4.16
C GLU A 168 11.54 -12.90 -2.85
N SER A 169 11.37 -14.22 -2.71
CA SER A 169 10.77 -14.83 -1.51
C SER A 169 11.62 -14.68 -0.24
N ASP A 170 12.95 -14.69 -0.37
CA ASP A 170 13.86 -14.58 0.77
C ASP A 170 13.79 -13.21 1.44
N ASP A 171 13.74 -12.13 0.65
CA ASP A 171 13.53 -10.77 1.15
C ASP A 171 12.18 -10.63 1.85
N LEU A 172 11.14 -11.31 1.33
CA LEU A 172 9.84 -11.36 1.99
C LEU A 172 9.91 -12.10 3.33
N ASN A 173 10.69 -13.17 3.43
CA ASN A 173 10.90 -13.89 4.68
C ASN A 173 11.66 -13.03 5.70
N LEU A 174 12.68 -12.29 5.25
CA LEU A 174 13.39 -11.33 6.10
C LEU A 174 12.45 -10.22 6.59
N LEU A 175 11.60 -9.66 5.72
CA LEU A 175 10.59 -8.66 6.14
C LEU A 175 9.64 -9.22 7.19
N LYS A 176 9.18 -10.47 7.03
CA LYS A 176 8.29 -11.14 8.01
C LYS A 176 8.95 -11.36 9.36
N GLN A 177 10.27 -11.54 9.41
CA GLN A 177 11.03 -11.68 10.65
C GLN A 177 11.20 -10.32 11.32
N LEU A 178 11.70 -9.33 10.57
CA LEU A 178 11.99 -7.99 11.09
C LEU A 178 10.74 -7.21 11.50
N LEU A 179 9.59 -7.46 10.85
CA LEU A 179 8.37 -6.69 11.07
C LEU A 179 7.15 -7.58 11.30
N ILE A 180 6.71 -7.61 12.55
CA ILE A 180 5.56 -8.36 13.03
C ILE A 180 4.33 -7.46 13.04
N ILE A 181 3.26 -7.87 12.36
CA ILE A 181 2.00 -7.13 12.30
C ILE A 181 1.10 -7.62 13.44
N GLU A 182 0.57 -6.71 14.23
CA GLU A 182 -0.32 -7.03 15.36
C GLU A 182 -1.65 -6.28 15.28
N TYR A 183 -2.73 -6.98 15.58
CA TYR A 183 -4.04 -6.40 15.85
C TYR A 183 -4.68 -7.09 17.04
N LYS A 184 -5.16 -6.31 18.03
CA LYS A 184 -5.73 -6.82 19.29
C LYS A 184 -4.92 -7.97 19.90
N SER A 185 -3.61 -7.78 20.04
CA SER A 185 -2.66 -8.77 20.59
C SER A 185 -2.54 -10.09 19.79
N ASN A 186 -3.10 -10.15 18.59
CA ASN A 186 -2.97 -11.27 17.67
C ASN A 186 -2.00 -10.92 16.55
N LYS A 187 -1.08 -11.85 16.24
CA LYS A 187 -0.21 -11.73 15.08
C LYS A 187 -1.03 -11.89 13.79
N VAL A 188 -0.89 -10.92 12.90
CA VAL A 188 -1.53 -10.95 11.58
C VAL A 188 -0.52 -11.39 10.55
N SER A 189 -0.86 -12.42 9.77
CA SER A 189 0.01 -12.85 8.69
C SER A 189 0.07 -11.77 7.60
N TRP A 190 1.24 -11.61 6.98
CA TRP A 190 1.41 -10.72 5.84
C TRP A 190 0.43 -11.01 4.69
N ASN A 191 0.05 -12.28 4.52
CA ASN A 191 -0.93 -12.69 3.53
C ASN A 191 -2.35 -12.20 3.85
N ASN A 192 -2.66 -11.91 5.12
CA ASN A 192 -3.92 -11.35 5.56
C ASN A 192 -3.88 -9.83 5.76
N PHE A 193 -2.72 -9.21 5.52
CA PHE A 193 -2.54 -7.76 5.59
C PHE A 193 -2.35 -7.13 4.21
N TYR A 194 -1.47 -7.69 3.37
CA TYR A 194 -1.10 -7.13 2.06
C TYR A 194 -1.75 -7.90 0.90
N TYR A 195 -2.36 -7.18 -0.04
CA TYR A 195 -3.01 -7.73 -1.22
C TYR A 195 -2.59 -6.98 -2.49
N ASP A 196 -2.12 -7.70 -3.51
CA ASP A 196 -1.84 -7.18 -4.84
C ASP A 196 -2.87 -7.66 -5.86
N ASP A 197 -2.61 -7.38 -7.14
CA ASP A 197 -3.48 -7.68 -8.27
C ASP A 197 -3.73 -9.17 -8.52
N GLU A 198 -3.02 -10.06 -7.83
CA GLU A 198 -3.19 -11.52 -7.88
C GLU A 198 -3.95 -12.07 -6.68
N ARG A 199 -4.27 -11.23 -5.69
CA ARG A 199 -4.81 -11.69 -4.41
C ARG A 199 -6.15 -11.05 -4.04
N TYR A 200 -6.82 -10.37 -4.97
CA TYR A 200 -8.16 -9.82 -4.76
C TYR A 200 -9.22 -10.88 -4.47
N GLN A 201 -9.13 -12.08 -5.06
CA GLN A 201 -9.99 -13.21 -4.70
C GLN A 201 -9.82 -13.62 -3.23
N ALA A 202 -8.57 -13.66 -2.75
CA ALA A 202 -8.27 -13.99 -1.37
C ALA A 202 -8.81 -12.92 -0.41
N LEU A 203 -8.64 -11.64 -0.76
CA LEU A 203 -9.23 -10.52 -0.02
C LEU A 203 -10.75 -10.62 0.05
N TYR A 204 -11.42 -10.83 -1.09
CA TYR A 204 -12.88 -10.98 -1.15
C TYR A 204 -13.36 -12.10 -0.24
N LYS A 205 -12.72 -13.29 -0.29
CA LYS A 205 -13.07 -14.42 0.59
C LYS A 205 -12.86 -14.09 2.07
N ALA A 206 -11.78 -13.39 2.40
CA ALA A 206 -11.48 -12.99 3.78
C ALA A 206 -12.49 -11.97 4.33
N LEU A 207 -12.90 -10.99 3.52
CA LEU A 207 -13.96 -10.04 3.85
C LEU A 207 -15.32 -10.73 3.99
N LYS A 208 -15.68 -11.61 3.04
CA LYS A 208 -16.95 -12.36 3.07
C LYS A 208 -17.09 -13.22 4.33
N SER A 209 -15.99 -13.82 4.79
CA SER A 209 -15.93 -14.61 6.02
C SER A 209 -15.69 -13.78 7.29
N ARG A 210 -15.68 -12.44 7.20
CA ARG A 210 -15.44 -11.50 8.33
C ARG A 210 -14.14 -11.76 9.10
N ARG A 211 -13.14 -12.34 8.44
CA ARG A 211 -11.81 -12.64 9.03
C ARG A 211 -10.93 -11.39 9.17
N ILE A 212 -11.27 -10.33 8.47
CA ILE A 212 -10.55 -9.05 8.50
C ILE A 212 -11.44 -8.03 9.19
N GLN A 213 -10.93 -7.46 10.28
CA GLN A 213 -11.57 -6.41 11.08
C GLN A 213 -10.63 -5.22 11.29
N TYR A 214 -9.59 -5.13 10.48
CA TYR A 214 -8.50 -4.17 10.57
C TYR A 214 -8.18 -3.63 9.17
N PRO A 215 -7.53 -2.45 9.06
CA PRO A 215 -7.09 -1.90 7.79
C PRO A 215 -6.16 -2.86 7.06
N VAL A 216 -6.35 -2.98 5.76
CA VAL A 216 -5.50 -3.79 4.88
C VAL A 216 -4.63 -2.90 4.02
N ALA A 217 -3.44 -3.40 3.71
CA ALA A 217 -2.60 -2.88 2.66
C ALA A 217 -3.05 -3.46 1.30
N VAL A 218 -3.34 -2.61 0.33
CA VAL A 218 -3.69 -3.05 -1.02
C VAL A 218 -2.91 -2.27 -2.07
N GLN A 219 -2.40 -2.97 -3.07
CA GLN A 219 -1.86 -2.38 -4.28
C GLN A 219 -2.93 -2.42 -5.36
N VAL A 220 -3.24 -1.26 -5.95
CA VAL A 220 -4.25 -1.14 -7.01
C VAL A 220 -3.72 -0.27 -8.14
N THR A 221 -4.08 -0.61 -9.38
CA THR A 221 -3.82 0.25 -10.55
C THR A 221 -5.11 0.84 -11.02
N VAL A 222 -5.16 2.16 -11.19
CA VAL A 222 -6.36 2.88 -11.60
C VAL A 222 -6.62 2.65 -13.08
N LYS A 223 -7.85 2.29 -13.45
CA LYS A 223 -8.22 1.96 -14.84
C LYS A 223 -8.98 3.07 -15.55
N GLY A 224 -9.75 3.87 -14.82
CA GLY A 224 -10.65 4.87 -15.39
C GLY A 224 -10.53 6.24 -14.73
N SER A 225 -11.44 7.14 -15.11
CA SER A 225 -11.60 8.44 -14.48
C SER A 225 -12.17 8.34 -13.07
N ILE A 226 -12.05 9.43 -12.34
CA ILE A 226 -12.75 9.63 -11.07
C ILE A 226 -14.20 9.96 -11.40
N GLU A 227 -15.12 9.28 -10.73
CA GLU A 227 -16.55 9.51 -10.79
C GLU A 227 -17.00 10.26 -9.54
N HIS A 228 -17.87 11.26 -9.69
CA HIS A 228 -18.47 12.01 -8.58
C HIS A 228 -19.96 11.65 -8.42
N TYR A 229 -20.37 11.40 -7.18
CA TYR A 229 -21.71 11.00 -6.77
C TYR A 229 -22.26 12.06 -5.80
N ALA A 230 -22.93 13.07 -6.36
CA ALA A 230 -23.39 14.25 -5.60
C ALA A 230 -24.24 13.93 -4.36
N ASN A 231 -24.97 12.80 -4.37
CA ASN A 231 -25.88 12.42 -3.29
C ASN A 231 -25.26 11.42 -2.28
N ALA A 232 -23.96 11.14 -2.38
CA ALA A 232 -23.31 10.17 -1.48
C ALA A 232 -22.99 10.82 -0.12
N LYS A 233 -23.39 10.14 0.98
CA LYS A 233 -23.22 10.66 2.34
C LYS A 233 -21.78 10.64 2.87
N LYS A 234 -20.92 9.74 2.38
CA LYS A 234 -19.57 9.50 2.95
C LYS A 234 -18.44 9.49 1.92
N PHE A 235 -18.68 8.91 0.74
CA PHE A 235 -17.70 8.79 -0.33
C PHE A 235 -18.27 9.32 -1.63
N ALA A 236 -18.15 10.63 -1.85
CA ALA A 236 -18.68 11.28 -3.04
C ALA A 236 -17.82 11.02 -4.29
N TRP A 237 -16.56 10.59 -4.16
CA TRP A 237 -15.73 10.26 -5.31
C TRP A 237 -15.34 8.79 -5.33
N SER A 238 -15.19 8.22 -6.52
CA SER A 238 -14.64 6.87 -6.66
C SER A 238 -13.90 6.68 -7.97
N CYS A 239 -12.99 5.71 -7.99
CA CYS A 239 -12.42 5.22 -9.25
C CYS A 239 -12.29 3.70 -9.23
N ARG A 240 -12.49 3.09 -10.40
CA ARG A 240 -12.30 1.64 -10.58
C ARG A 240 -10.86 1.31 -10.93
N CYS A 241 -10.42 0.16 -10.46
CA CYS A 241 -9.08 -0.35 -10.69
C CYS A 241 -9.07 -1.56 -11.63
N TYR A 242 -7.88 -1.93 -12.10
CA TYR A 242 -7.67 -3.20 -12.78
C TYR A 242 -8.10 -4.35 -11.86
N SER A 243 -8.71 -5.37 -12.46
CA SER A 243 -9.39 -6.46 -11.76
C SER A 243 -8.59 -7.75 -11.84
N GLN A 244 -8.76 -8.63 -10.85
CA GLN A 244 -8.31 -10.01 -10.96
C GLN A 244 -9.40 -10.82 -11.65
N ILE A 245 -9.02 -11.64 -12.64
CA ILE A 245 -9.93 -12.54 -13.33
C ILE A 245 -9.57 -13.98 -12.93
N VAL A 246 -10.55 -14.73 -12.45
CA VAL A 246 -10.40 -16.15 -12.10
C VAL A 246 -11.52 -16.93 -12.77
N GLU A 247 -11.16 -17.98 -13.50
CA GLU A 247 -12.13 -18.90 -14.11
C GLU A 247 -12.34 -20.11 -13.19
N ILE A 248 -13.59 -20.38 -12.83
CA ILE A 248 -14.00 -21.48 -11.94
C ILE A 248 -15.23 -22.11 -12.56
N ASP A 249 -15.17 -23.41 -12.88
CA ASP A 249 -16.30 -24.18 -13.42
C ASP A 249 -17.00 -23.51 -14.62
N GLY A 250 -16.20 -22.97 -15.55
CA GLY A 250 -16.70 -22.25 -16.74
C GLY A 250 -17.27 -20.85 -16.47
N THR A 251 -17.31 -20.41 -15.21
CA THR A 251 -17.70 -19.07 -14.80
C THR A 251 -16.48 -18.18 -14.59
N ARG A 252 -16.50 -17.00 -15.21
CA ARG A 252 -15.46 -15.98 -15.06
C ARG A 252 -15.82 -15.05 -13.89
N HIS A 253 -15.11 -15.20 -12.79
CA HIS A 253 -15.20 -14.29 -11.64
C HIS A 253 -14.24 -13.11 -11.82
N ILE A 254 -14.78 -11.90 -11.80
CA ILE A 254 -14.01 -10.66 -11.94
C ILE A 254 -14.04 -9.93 -10.61
N PHE A 255 -12.92 -9.92 -9.88
CA PHE A 255 -12.79 -9.22 -8.60
C PHE A 255 -12.39 -7.78 -8.87
N VAL A 256 -13.30 -6.84 -8.62
CA VAL A 256 -13.20 -5.43 -9.00
C VAL A 256 -12.86 -4.57 -7.78
N PRO A 257 -11.62 -4.07 -7.67
CA PRO A 257 -11.24 -3.11 -6.65
C PRO A 257 -11.79 -1.73 -7.03
N THR A 258 -12.38 -1.03 -6.06
CA THR A 258 -12.86 0.35 -6.20
C THR A 258 -12.34 1.20 -5.06
N ILE A 259 -11.64 2.29 -5.37
CA ILE A 259 -11.25 3.27 -4.36
C ILE A 259 -12.40 4.25 -4.17
N ARG A 260 -12.73 4.55 -2.92
CA ARG A 260 -13.79 5.45 -2.49
C ARG A 260 -13.16 6.59 -1.69
N PHE A 261 -13.32 7.83 -2.15
CA PHE A 261 -12.74 9.01 -1.51
C PHE A 261 -13.81 9.86 -0.85
N SER A 262 -13.54 10.31 0.37
CA SER A 262 -14.43 11.21 1.10
C SER A 262 -14.15 12.69 0.82
N ASP A 263 -13.20 12.99 -0.06
CA ASP A 263 -12.70 14.34 -0.31
C ASP A 263 -12.22 14.49 -1.76
N GLU A 264 -12.56 15.63 -2.38
CA GLU A 264 -12.18 15.95 -3.77
C GLU A 264 -10.67 16.12 -3.93
N GLN A 265 -10.00 16.78 -2.98
CA GLN A 265 -8.57 17.05 -3.06
C GLN A 265 -7.75 15.75 -3.04
N VAL A 266 -8.24 14.77 -2.29
CA VAL A 266 -7.66 13.42 -2.29
C VAL A 266 -7.89 12.76 -3.65
N ALA A 267 -9.11 12.86 -4.18
CA ALA A 267 -9.48 12.23 -5.43
C ALA A 267 -8.70 12.83 -6.61
N SER A 268 -8.57 14.16 -6.70
CA SER A 268 -7.95 14.87 -7.83
C SER A 268 -6.47 14.51 -8.06
N GLY A 269 -5.77 13.99 -7.04
CA GLY A 269 -4.39 13.50 -7.16
C GLY A 269 -4.26 12.11 -7.78
N ILE A 270 -5.36 11.47 -8.19
CA ILE A 270 -5.38 10.11 -8.70
C ILE A 270 -5.41 10.09 -10.23
N ALA A 271 -4.44 9.39 -10.83
CA ALA A 271 -4.29 9.31 -12.28
C ALA A 271 -4.49 7.88 -12.80
N ALA A 272 -5.15 7.76 -13.95
CA ALA A 272 -5.33 6.50 -14.65
C ALA A 272 -3.98 5.89 -15.07
N GLY A 273 -3.89 4.56 -15.07
CA GLY A 273 -2.66 3.82 -15.37
C GLY A 273 -1.62 3.84 -14.25
N LYS A 274 -1.76 4.70 -13.24
CA LYS A 274 -0.87 4.72 -12.07
C LYS A 274 -1.27 3.67 -11.06
N THR A 275 -0.25 3.15 -10.37
CA THR A 275 -0.41 2.15 -9.30
C THR A 275 -0.23 2.84 -7.96
N TYR A 276 -1.17 2.60 -7.04
CA TYR A 276 -1.18 3.16 -5.70
C TYR A 276 -1.17 2.04 -4.67
N LEU A 277 -0.46 2.29 -3.58
CA LEU A 277 -0.54 1.54 -2.34
C LEU A 277 -1.49 2.27 -1.40
N LEU A 278 -2.42 1.52 -0.82
CA LEU A 278 -3.39 2.03 0.13
C LEU A 278 -3.30 1.25 1.43
N VAL A 279 -3.41 1.94 2.56
CA VAL A 279 -3.74 1.29 3.85
C VAL A 279 -5.05 1.87 4.37
N CYS A 280 -6.08 1.03 4.36
CA CYS A 280 -7.45 1.49 4.59
C CYS A 280 -8.39 0.36 4.99
N SER A 281 -9.57 0.76 5.47
CA SER A 281 -10.70 -0.16 5.64
C SER A 281 -11.20 -0.65 4.28
N ALA A 282 -11.50 -1.94 4.20
CA ALA A 282 -12.05 -2.57 3.00
C ALA A 282 -13.40 -3.23 3.31
N TRP A 283 -14.32 -3.19 2.35
CA TRP A 283 -15.63 -3.83 2.47
C TRP A 283 -16.11 -4.36 1.12
N LEU A 284 -17.10 -5.25 1.17
CA LEU A 284 -17.73 -5.79 -0.04
C LEU A 284 -18.81 -4.84 -0.55
N GLY A 285 -18.84 -4.65 -1.86
CA GLY A 285 -20.00 -4.12 -2.56
C GLY A 285 -20.96 -5.25 -2.93
N ASN A 286 -22.09 -4.90 -3.52
CA ASN A 286 -23.00 -5.89 -4.09
C ASN A 286 -22.30 -6.63 -5.24
N ASP A 287 -22.39 -7.95 -5.25
CA ASP A 287 -21.99 -8.73 -6.42
C ASP A 287 -22.96 -8.44 -7.58
N SER A 288 -22.49 -8.57 -8.82
CA SER A 288 -23.43 -8.56 -9.95
C SER A 288 -24.19 -9.87 -10.00
N ASP A 289 -25.40 -9.81 -10.56
CA ASP A 289 -26.04 -11.02 -11.08
C ASP A 289 -25.14 -11.68 -12.15
N PRO A 290 -25.21 -13.02 -12.32
CA PRO A 290 -24.52 -13.71 -13.39
C PRO A 290 -25.01 -13.23 -14.77
N GLN A 291 -24.07 -12.88 -15.64
CA GLN A 291 -24.37 -12.39 -16.99
C GLN A 291 -23.69 -13.27 -18.03
N ALA A 292 -24.42 -13.70 -19.06
CA ALA A 292 -23.83 -14.38 -20.20
C ALA A 292 -23.16 -13.35 -21.13
N LYS A 293 -21.86 -13.49 -21.36
CA LYS A 293 -21.09 -12.63 -22.27
C LYS A 293 -20.00 -13.43 -22.96
N ASP A 294 -19.91 -13.30 -24.28
CA ASP A 294 -18.93 -14.00 -25.12
C ASP A 294 -18.89 -15.52 -24.88
N GLY A 295 -20.07 -16.13 -24.71
CA GLY A 295 -20.22 -17.57 -24.44
C GLY A 295 -19.80 -18.03 -23.05
N LYS A 296 -19.48 -17.11 -22.12
CA LYS A 296 -19.14 -17.41 -20.72
C LYS A 296 -20.10 -16.72 -19.75
N VAL A 297 -20.33 -17.33 -18.60
CA VAL A 297 -21.01 -16.67 -17.48
C VAL A 297 -19.99 -15.80 -16.75
N ILE A 298 -20.31 -14.52 -16.53
CA ILE A 298 -19.47 -13.55 -15.84
C ILE A 298 -20.16 -13.10 -14.55
N VAL A 299 -19.39 -13.04 -13.47
CA VAL A 299 -19.85 -12.52 -12.17
C VAL A 299 -18.83 -11.51 -11.65
N TYR A 300 -19.26 -10.28 -11.42
CA TYR A 300 -18.44 -9.24 -10.80
C TYR A 300 -18.53 -9.33 -9.28
N LYS A 301 -17.36 -9.37 -8.63
CA LYS A 301 -17.19 -9.43 -7.18
C LYS A 301 -16.56 -8.12 -6.71
N ASN A 302 -17.38 -7.23 -6.15
CA ASN A 302 -16.97 -5.86 -5.88
C ASN A 302 -16.32 -5.72 -4.49
N VAL A 303 -15.13 -5.11 -4.44
CA VAL A 303 -14.40 -4.78 -3.20
C VAL A 303 -14.11 -3.28 -3.20
N SER A 304 -14.45 -2.60 -2.11
CA SER A 304 -14.28 -1.15 -1.95
C SER A 304 -13.26 -0.82 -0.86
N PHE A 305 -12.54 0.28 -1.05
CA PHE A 305 -11.48 0.78 -0.16
C PHE A 305 -11.74 2.23 0.21
N GLY A 306 -11.80 2.53 1.50
CA GLY A 306 -12.17 3.86 2.01
C GLY A 306 -10.95 4.74 2.27
N VAL A 307 -10.85 5.83 1.53
CA VAL A 307 -9.78 6.82 1.69
C VAL A 307 -10.34 8.13 2.17
N HIS A 308 -9.80 8.59 3.29
CA HIS A 308 -10.20 9.81 3.97
C HIS A 308 -9.10 10.87 4.01
N ASN A 309 -7.85 10.45 3.93
CA ASN A 309 -6.67 11.31 4.01
C ASN A 309 -5.69 10.98 2.88
N PRO A 310 -5.02 11.98 2.26
CA PRO A 310 -4.01 11.72 1.22
C PRO A 310 -2.87 10.81 1.70
N SER A 311 -2.55 10.85 3.00
CA SER A 311 -1.47 10.03 3.60
C SER A 311 -1.78 8.54 3.63
N GLN A 312 -3.03 8.13 3.38
CA GLN A 312 -3.42 6.72 3.21
C GLN A 312 -3.03 6.15 1.85
N LEU A 313 -2.60 7.00 0.92
CA LEU A 313 -2.22 6.66 -0.43
C LEU A 313 -0.74 6.95 -0.66
N ARG A 314 -0.09 6.16 -1.50
CA ARG A 314 1.21 6.49 -2.09
C ARG A 314 1.33 5.86 -3.46
N LEU A 315 1.99 6.55 -4.38
CA LEU A 315 2.37 5.96 -5.66
C LEU A 315 3.35 4.81 -5.43
N ASP A 316 3.11 3.70 -6.11
CA ASP A 316 4.07 2.61 -6.23
C ASP A 316 5.24 3.04 -7.14
N VAL A 317 6.34 2.28 -7.18
CA VAL A 317 7.56 2.66 -7.92
C VAL A 317 7.28 3.08 -9.36
N GLY A 318 7.94 4.16 -9.80
CA GLY A 318 7.88 4.61 -11.19
C GLY A 318 6.60 5.37 -11.55
N GLY A 319 5.78 5.73 -10.56
CA GLY A 319 4.68 6.68 -10.71
C GLY A 319 5.14 8.10 -10.41
N GLU A 320 5.76 8.78 -11.38
CA GLU A 320 5.70 10.25 -11.49
C GLU A 320 4.58 10.63 -12.45
#